data_AF-A0A8T3RMQ3-F1
#
_entry.id   AF-A0A8T3RMQ3-F1
#
_cell.length_a   1.000
_cell.length_b   1.000
_cell.length_c   1.000
_cell.angle_alpha   90.00
_cell.angle_beta   90.00
_cell.angle_gamma   90.00
#
_symmetry.space_group_name_H-M   'P 1'
#
loop_
_entity.id
_entity.type
_entity.pdbx_description
1 polymer ?
#
loop_
_entity_poly.entity_id
_entity_poly.type
_entity_poly.pdbx_seq_one_letter_code
_entity_poly.pdbx_strand_id
1 'polypeptide(L)'
;MEGVLGGRITAFAYPNGTREDFNAEVAAEVRKAGYQHACTTIPGVNGCNTDPFELRRINLHNGMCTNHQGQFVPALFWAKALALL
;
A
#
# COMPACT_ATOMS: atom_id res chain seq x y z
N MET A 1 -9.71 19.17 0.24
CA MET A 1 -9.96 17.91 0.96
C MET A 1 -9.91 18.13 2.47
N GLU A 2 -8.83 18.68 3.02
CA GLU A 2 -8.73 18.99 4.46
C GLU A 2 -9.85 19.91 4.98
N GLY A 3 -10.22 20.96 4.24
CA GLY A 3 -11.35 21.83 4.61
C GLY A 3 -12.72 21.15 4.63
N VAL A 4 -12.87 20.02 3.93
CA VAL A 4 -14.09 19.19 3.95
C VAL A 4 -14.03 18.17 5.09
N LEU A 5 -12.84 17.61 5.36
CA LEU A 5 -12.62 16.59 6.39
C LEU A 5 -12.39 17.17 7.80
N GLY A 6 -12.14 18.48 7.91
CA GLY A 6 -11.89 19.15 9.19
C GLY A 6 -10.56 18.77 9.84
N GLY A 7 -9.60 18.25 9.08
CA GLY A 7 -8.34 17.74 9.63
C GLY A 7 -7.24 17.63 8.58
N ARG A 8 -5.99 17.57 9.06
CA ARG A 8 -4.80 17.44 8.22
C ARG A 8 -4.71 16.05 7.60
N ILE A 9 -4.40 15.97 6.31
CA ILE A 9 -4.10 14.71 5.63
C ILE A 9 -2.60 14.45 5.76
N THR A 10 -2.26 13.37 6.44
CA THR A 10 -0.85 13.00 6.71
C THR A 10 -0.34 11.86 5.83
N ALA A 11 -1.23 11.17 5.12
CA ALA A 11 -0.90 10.03 4.27
C ALA A 11 -0.88 10.39 2.78
N PHE A 12 0.06 9.82 2.05
CA PHE A 12 0.11 9.86 0.59
C PHE A 12 0.07 8.44 0.00
N ALA A 13 -0.40 8.30 -1.24
CA ALA A 13 -0.29 7.04 -1.99
C ALA A 13 0.24 7.37 -3.39
N TYR A 14 1.36 6.75 -3.76
CA TYR A 14 1.93 6.96 -5.09
C TYR A 14 0.99 6.40 -6.16
N PRO A 15 0.63 7.20 -7.19
CA PRO A 15 -0.10 6.68 -8.34
C PRO A 15 0.66 5.53 -8.99
N ASN A 16 -0.02 4.41 -9.27
CA ASN A 16 0.55 3.13 -9.69
C ASN A 16 1.54 2.50 -8.68
N GLY A 17 2.47 3.26 -8.12
CA GLY A 17 3.24 2.97 -6.92
C GLY A 17 4.27 1.86 -7.04
N THR A 18 4.63 1.44 -8.25
CA THR A 18 5.67 0.43 -8.48
C THR A 18 7.07 1.04 -8.32
N ARG A 19 8.14 0.25 -8.52
CA ARG A 19 9.52 0.75 -8.44
C ARG A 19 9.87 1.73 -9.56
N GLU A 20 9.07 1.77 -10.61
CA GLU A 20 9.19 2.70 -11.73
C GLU A 20 8.45 4.03 -11.48
N ASP A 21 7.45 4.03 -10.59
CA ASP A 21 6.59 5.20 -10.35
C ASP A 21 7.06 6.12 -9.23
N PHE A 22 7.99 5.68 -8.39
CA PHE A 22 8.59 6.52 -7.35
C PHE A 22 10.08 6.23 -7.18
N ASN A 23 10.80 7.25 -6.74
CA ASN A 23 12.20 7.18 -6.37
C ASN A 23 12.45 8.10 -5.15
N ALA A 24 13.70 8.22 -4.73
CA ALA A 24 14.08 9.04 -3.59
C ALA A 24 13.74 10.54 -3.76
N GLU A 25 13.77 11.07 -4.99
CA GLU A 25 13.43 12.46 -5.28
C GLU A 25 11.93 12.69 -5.11
N VAL A 26 11.10 11.81 -5.66
CA VAL A 26 9.64 11.87 -5.49
C VAL A 26 9.26 11.75 -4.01
N ALA A 27 9.89 10.83 -3.27
CA ALA A 27 9.66 10.70 -1.83
C ALA A 27 10.07 11.97 -1.05
N ALA A 28 11.15 12.64 -1.46
CA ALA A 28 11.57 13.90 -0.86
C ALA A 28 10.54 15.02 -1.10
N GLU A 29 9.96 15.12 -2.30
CA GLU A 29 8.90 16.09 -2.59
C GLU A 29 7.63 15.82 -1.78
N VAL A 30 7.22 14.55 -1.63
CA VAL A 30 6.10 14.17 -0.76
C VAL A 30 6.37 14.58 0.69
N ARG A 31 7.59 14.39 1.18
CA ARG A 31 7.98 14.84 2.52
C ARG A 31 7.95 16.36 2.67
N LYS A 32 8.46 17.11 1.67
CA LYS A 32 8.41 18.59 1.65
C LYS A 32 6.99 19.13 1.63
N ALA A 33 6.06 18.42 0.98
CA ALA A 33 4.64 18.76 0.99
C ALA A 33 3.96 18.56 2.37
N GLY A 34 4.67 18.00 3.35
CA GLY A 34 4.20 17.89 4.73
C GLY A 34 3.44 16.60 5.04
N TYR A 35 3.48 15.59 4.17
CA TYR A 35 3.01 14.25 4.51
C TYR A 35 3.96 13.59 5.52
N GLN A 36 3.44 12.66 6.31
CA GLN A 36 4.20 11.91 7.33
C GLN A 36 4.52 10.49 6.87
N HIS A 37 3.74 9.94 5.95
CA HIS A 37 3.92 8.59 5.43
C HIS A 37 3.33 8.44 4.02
N ALA A 38 3.87 7.54 3.22
CA ALA A 38 3.44 7.26 1.86
C ALA A 38 3.45 5.76 1.53
N CYS A 39 2.40 5.30 0.83
CA CYS A 39 2.24 3.91 0.43
C CYS A 39 2.57 3.68 -1.05
N THR A 40 3.31 2.61 -1.32
CA THR A 40 3.65 2.07 -2.64
C THR A 40 2.68 0.94 -3.00
N THR A 41 2.78 0.32 -4.19
CA THR A 41 2.14 -0.97 -4.52
C THR A 41 3.07 -2.17 -4.33
N ILE A 42 4.28 -1.94 -3.81
CA ILE A 42 5.24 -3.02 -3.58
C ILE A 42 4.66 -3.99 -2.54
N PRO A 43 4.60 -5.30 -2.84
CA PRO A 43 4.05 -6.29 -1.92
C PRO A 43 4.94 -6.46 -0.68
N GLY A 44 4.32 -6.63 0.48
CA GLY A 44 4.98 -7.13 1.69
C GLY A 44 4.51 -6.48 2.99
N VAL A 45 5.12 -6.94 4.09
CA VAL A 45 4.89 -6.44 5.46
C VAL A 45 5.87 -5.33 5.79
N ASN A 46 5.39 -4.35 6.57
CA ASN A 46 6.18 -3.25 7.10
C ASN A 46 6.63 -3.58 8.54
N GLY A 47 7.92 -3.41 8.82
CA GLY A 47 8.51 -3.54 10.15
C GLY A 47 9.02 -2.21 10.70
N CYS A 48 9.65 -2.22 11.87
CA CYS A 48 10.19 -1.00 12.50
C CYS A 48 11.24 -0.25 11.66
N ASN A 49 11.92 -0.95 10.75
CA ASN A 49 12.95 -0.38 9.88
C ASN A 49 12.42 0.01 8.49
N THR A 50 11.12 -0.12 8.22
CA THR A 50 10.56 0.28 6.92
C THR A 50 10.50 1.80 6.83
N ASP A 51 10.98 2.37 5.72
CA ASP A 51 10.86 3.80 5.46
C ASP A 51 9.37 4.19 5.43
N PRO A 52 8.93 5.17 6.26
CA PRO A 52 7.55 5.66 6.25
C PRO A 52 7.06 6.15 4.88
N PHE A 53 7.96 6.50 3.96
CA PHE A 53 7.65 6.95 2.60
C PHE A 53 7.79 5.86 1.54
N GLU A 54 8.11 4.62 1.94
CA GLU A 54 8.11 3.43 1.06
C GLU A 54 7.26 2.30 1.64
N LEU A 55 6.14 2.61 2.31
CA LEU A 55 5.29 1.58 2.91
C LEU A 55 4.78 0.60 1.86
N ARG A 56 4.95 -0.68 2.14
CA ARG A 56 4.47 -1.81 1.34
C ARG A 56 2.98 -2.03 1.57
N ARG A 57 2.30 -2.64 0.60
CA ARG A 57 0.88 -2.98 0.67
C ARG A 57 0.62 -4.45 0.40
N ILE A 58 -0.50 -4.94 0.91
CA ILE A 58 -1.09 -6.22 0.51
C ILE A 58 -2.22 -5.90 -0.46
N ASN A 59 -2.11 -6.36 -1.71
CA ASN A 59 -3.15 -6.11 -2.70
C ASN A 59 -4.33 -7.07 -2.48
N LEU A 60 -5.51 -6.51 -2.22
CA LEU A 60 -6.74 -7.27 -2.07
C LEU A 60 -7.50 -7.26 -3.39
N HIS A 61 -7.66 -8.43 -3.98
CA HIS A 61 -8.44 -8.64 -5.20
C HIS A 61 -9.19 -9.97 -5.12
N ASN A 62 -10.22 -10.16 -5.94
CA ASN A 62 -11.09 -11.35 -5.88
C ASN A 62 -10.32 -12.67 -5.95
N GLY A 63 -9.23 -12.69 -6.73
CA GLY A 63 -8.32 -13.83 -6.83
C GLY A 63 -7.74 -14.31 -5.49
N MET A 64 -7.76 -13.47 -4.44
CA MET A 64 -7.34 -13.88 -3.09
C MET A 64 -8.34 -14.84 -2.43
N CYS A 65 -9.62 -14.77 -2.80
CA CYS A 65 -10.68 -15.58 -2.22
C CYS A 65 -11.41 -16.45 -3.24
N THR A 66 -11.00 -16.47 -4.52
CA THR A 66 -11.65 -17.27 -5.56
C THR A 66 -10.76 -18.39 -6.07
N ASN A 67 -11.31 -19.59 -6.20
CA ASN A 67 -10.63 -20.70 -6.88
C ASN A 67 -10.66 -20.51 -8.42
N HIS A 68 -10.05 -21.45 -9.16
CA HIS A 68 -10.00 -21.41 -10.63
C HIS A 68 -11.39 -21.55 -11.31
N GLN A 69 -12.42 -21.93 -10.56
CA GLN A 69 -13.82 -21.97 -11.02
C GLN A 69 -14.61 -20.69 -10.66
N GLY A 70 -13.95 -19.69 -10.06
CA GLY A 70 -14.58 -18.43 -9.64
C GLY A 70 -15.40 -18.53 -8.35
N GLN A 71 -15.36 -19.65 -7.65
CA GLN A 71 -16.11 -19.85 -6.40
C GLN A 71 -15.42 -19.13 -5.24
N PHE A 72 -16.20 -18.46 -4.38
CA PHE A 72 -15.70 -17.82 -3.17
C PHE A 72 -15.33 -18.88 -2.12
N VAL A 73 -14.04 -18.95 -1.80
CA VAL A 73 -13.44 -19.85 -0.82
C VAL A 73 -12.59 -19.00 0.15
N PRO A 74 -13.16 -18.57 1.29
CA PRO A 74 -12.48 -17.73 2.27
C PRO A 74 -11.13 -18.28 2.77
N ALA A 75 -10.97 -19.60 2.84
CA ALA A 75 -9.73 -20.23 3.25
C ALA A 75 -8.54 -19.89 2.32
N LEU A 76 -8.80 -19.59 1.04
CA LEU A 76 -7.76 -19.14 0.11
C LEU A 76 -7.16 -17.79 0.49
N PHE A 77 -7.94 -16.92 1.14
CA PHE A 77 -7.44 -15.64 1.63
C PHE A 77 -6.27 -15.87 2.57
N TRP A 78 -6.47 -16.71 3.58
CA TRP A 78 -5.44 -17.01 4.57
C TRP A 78 -4.25 -17.73 3.95
N ALA A 79 -4.49 -18.70 3.05
CA ALA A 79 -3.40 -19.38 2.34
C ALA A 79 -2.52 -18.41 1.55
N LYS A 80 -3.12 -17.41 0.88
CA LYS A 80 -2.41 -16.43 0.06
C LYS A 80 -1.82 -15.28 0.88
N ALA A 81 -2.50 -14.84 1.94
CA ALA A 81 -2.02 -13.80 2.83
C ALA A 81 -0.81 -14.26 3.64
N LEU A 82 -0.81 -15.52 4.12
CA LEU A 82 0.33 -16.10 4.83
C LEU A 82 1.58 -16.21 3.94
N ALA A 83 1.42 -16.36 2.62
CA ALA A 83 2.55 -16.36 1.68
C ALA A 83 3.22 -14.98 1.50
N LEU A 84 2.63 -13.92 2.07
CA LEU A 84 3.14 -12.54 2.02
C LEU A 84 3.78 -12.08 3.35
N LEU A 85 3.69 -12.91 4.41
CA LEU A 85 4.31 -12.67 5.72
C LEU A 85 5.74 -13.24 5.76
#